data_AF-A0A960SS31-F1
#
_entry.id   AF-A0A960SS31-F1
#
_cell.length_a   1.000
_cell.length_b   1.000
_cell.length_c   1.000
_cell.angle_alpha   90.00
_cell.angle_beta   90.00
_cell.angle_gamma   90.00
#
_symmetry.space_group_name_H-M   'P 1'
#
loop_
_entity.id
_entity.type
_entity.pdbx_description
1 polymer ?
#
loop_
_entity_poly.entity_id
_entity_poly.type
_entity_poly.pdbx_seq_one_letter_code
_entity_poly.pdbx_strand_id
1 'polypeptide(L)'
;MKLADQVKLAGVVGAGGGGFPTHIKLAAQADTVIANGAECEPLLHKDAAVMEHQARELIRGIELAMDAVGAKDGVVGVKAKKKAAVEAVRAACEGSRVRLQLLGDYYPAGDEYDLVYTVTGRLIPPAGIPINVGVVVCNVETFVNVAAATEGRPVTHKTVTLAGAVNRPATVTAPIGTSFREAIEATGGFATADPVYMIGGLMMGQVSEDLDAPITKTATGVVVLPRSHRVI
;
A
#
# COMPACT_ATOMS: atom_id res chain seq x y z
N MET A 1 24.40 -10.90 1.04
CA MET A 1 23.51 -10.79 -0.15
C MET A 1 23.02 -9.36 -0.22
N LYS A 2 22.91 -8.72 -1.40
CA LYS A 2 22.41 -7.34 -1.47
C LYS A 2 20.91 -7.31 -1.15
N LEU A 3 20.40 -6.19 -0.63
CA LEU A 3 18.98 -6.07 -0.27
C LEU A 3 18.06 -6.37 -1.46
N ALA A 4 18.38 -5.82 -2.65
CA ALA A 4 17.61 -6.05 -3.87
C ALA A 4 17.46 -7.54 -4.21
N ASP A 5 18.50 -8.35 -4.00
CA ASP A 5 18.44 -9.79 -4.21
C ASP A 5 17.50 -10.47 -3.21
N GLN A 6 17.52 -10.04 -1.93
CA GLN A 6 16.66 -10.60 -0.88
C GLN A 6 15.20 -10.31 -1.18
N VAL A 7 14.92 -9.06 -1.56
CA VAL A 7 13.59 -8.56 -1.97
C VAL A 7 13.10 -9.29 -3.22
N LYS A 8 14.00 -9.57 -4.18
CA LYS A 8 13.68 -10.35 -5.38
C LYS A 8 13.31 -11.79 -5.04
N LEU A 9 14.13 -12.47 -4.22
CA LEU A 9 13.88 -13.87 -3.81
C LEU A 9 12.61 -14.01 -2.97
N ALA A 10 12.34 -13.04 -2.09
CA ALA A 10 11.11 -12.99 -1.30
C ALA A 10 9.85 -12.68 -2.13
N GLY A 11 10.02 -12.31 -3.42
CA GLY A 11 8.91 -12.02 -4.33
C GLY A 11 8.13 -10.76 -3.95
N VAL A 12 8.83 -9.74 -3.45
CA VAL A 12 8.24 -8.44 -3.08
C VAL A 12 7.96 -7.61 -4.34
N VAL A 13 6.73 -7.13 -4.44
CA VAL A 13 6.25 -6.24 -5.49
C VAL A 13 5.55 -5.03 -4.88
N GLY A 14 5.32 -3.98 -5.67
CA GLY A 14 4.55 -2.81 -5.26
C GLY A 14 3.15 -3.19 -4.78
N ALA A 15 2.91 -3.03 -3.48
CA ALA A 15 1.72 -3.50 -2.78
C ALA A 15 0.50 -2.56 -2.88
N GLY A 16 0.61 -1.47 -3.65
CA GLY A 16 -0.44 -0.46 -3.82
C GLY A 16 -1.31 -0.62 -5.07
N GLY A 17 -1.32 -1.80 -5.71
CA GLY A 17 -2.12 -2.06 -6.93
C GLY A 17 -1.28 -2.31 -8.19
N GLY A 18 -0.25 -1.50 -8.42
CA GLY A 18 0.52 -1.55 -9.67
C GLY A 18 1.49 -2.72 -9.83
N GLY A 19 1.92 -3.38 -8.73
CA GLY A 19 2.73 -4.60 -8.80
C GLY A 19 4.15 -4.46 -9.37
N PHE A 20 4.68 -3.24 -9.50
CA PHE A 20 6.03 -3.04 -10.04
C PHE A 20 7.08 -3.79 -9.19
N PRO A 21 8.08 -4.48 -9.78
CA PRO A 21 9.07 -5.24 -9.01
C PRO A 21 9.92 -4.34 -8.10
N THR A 22 9.77 -4.49 -6.79
CA THR A 22 10.40 -3.60 -5.80
C THR A 22 11.92 -3.64 -5.86
N HIS A 23 12.51 -4.81 -6.16
CA HIS A 23 13.95 -4.94 -6.30
C HIS A 23 14.56 -4.05 -7.40
N ILE A 24 13.78 -3.71 -8.44
CA ILE A 24 14.23 -2.78 -9.49
C ILE A 24 14.31 -1.35 -8.92
N LYS A 25 13.30 -0.92 -8.15
CA LYS A 25 13.33 0.39 -7.46
C LYS A 25 14.51 0.48 -6.48
N LEU A 26 14.81 -0.61 -5.76
CA LEU A 26 15.92 -0.68 -4.79
C LEU A 26 17.31 -0.82 -5.42
N ALA A 27 17.39 -1.08 -6.73
CA ALA A 27 18.67 -1.11 -7.45
C ALA A 27 19.06 0.26 -8.03
N ALA A 28 18.16 1.25 -7.93
CA ALA A 28 18.42 2.62 -8.37
C ALA A 28 19.22 3.43 -7.33
N GLN A 29 19.63 4.64 -7.70
CA GLN A 29 20.21 5.63 -6.79
C GLN A 29 19.22 6.77 -6.57
N ALA A 30 18.97 7.11 -5.32
CA ALA A 30 18.05 8.17 -4.93
C ALA A 30 18.53 8.85 -3.64
N ASP A 31 18.22 10.13 -3.48
CA ASP A 31 18.54 10.86 -2.24
C ASP A 31 17.38 10.83 -1.23
N THR A 32 16.16 10.52 -1.69
CA THR A 32 14.94 10.48 -0.88
C THR A 32 14.15 9.19 -1.11
N VAL A 33 13.65 8.59 -0.01
CA VAL A 33 12.71 7.46 -0.03
C VAL A 33 11.40 7.88 0.62
N ILE A 34 10.27 7.66 -0.07
CA ILE A 34 8.94 8.02 0.40
C ILE A 34 8.05 6.77 0.48
N ALA A 35 7.47 6.55 1.67
CA ALA A 35 6.34 5.67 1.87
C ALA A 35 5.03 6.40 1.64
N ASN A 36 4.31 5.99 0.60
CA ASN A 36 2.98 6.49 0.27
C ASN A 36 1.92 5.78 1.11
N GLY A 37 1.48 6.44 2.18
CA GLY A 37 0.36 6.05 3.04
C GLY A 37 -0.87 6.95 2.86
N ALA A 38 -0.99 7.63 1.72
CA ALA A 38 -2.06 8.59 1.48
C ALA A 38 -3.45 7.93 1.34
N GLU A 39 -3.51 6.67 0.87
CA GLU A 39 -4.74 5.89 0.60
C GLU A 39 -5.93 6.72 0.11
N CYS A 40 -6.06 6.84 -1.21
CA CYS A 40 -7.05 7.71 -1.84
C CYS A 40 -8.30 6.99 -2.34
N GLU A 41 -8.24 5.67 -2.53
CA GLU A 41 -9.40 4.89 -2.96
C GLU A 41 -10.51 4.94 -1.91
N PRO A 42 -11.74 5.35 -2.29
CA PRO A 42 -12.86 5.38 -1.37
C PRO A 42 -13.12 4.00 -0.77
N LEU A 43 -13.49 3.97 0.51
CA LEU A 43 -13.76 2.77 1.32
C LEU A 43 -12.54 1.87 1.62
N LEU A 44 -11.41 1.99 0.93
CA LEU A 44 -10.21 1.23 1.28
C LEU A 44 -9.50 1.83 2.50
N HIS A 45 -9.05 0.93 3.39
CA HIS A 45 -8.49 1.24 4.72
C HIS A 45 -7.24 0.40 5.04
N LYS A 46 -6.69 -0.34 4.08
CA LYS A 46 -5.64 -1.33 4.28
C LYS A 46 -4.30 -0.67 4.62
N ASP A 47 -3.98 0.46 3.99
CA ASP A 47 -2.72 1.15 4.26
C ASP A 47 -2.73 1.81 5.65
N ALA A 48 -3.88 2.36 6.06
CA ALA A 48 -4.06 2.86 7.41
C ALA A 48 -3.86 1.74 8.45
N ALA A 49 -4.48 0.58 8.25
CA ALA A 49 -4.31 -0.57 9.14
C ALA A 49 -2.85 -1.07 9.19
N VAL A 50 -2.15 -1.13 8.04
CA VAL A 50 -0.72 -1.48 8.00
C VAL A 50 0.11 -0.49 8.82
N MET A 51 -0.14 0.82 8.68
CA MET A 51 0.57 1.83 9.46
C MET A 51 0.23 1.76 10.95
N GLU A 52 -1.01 1.47 11.32
CA GLU A 52 -1.46 1.37 12.71
C GLU A 52 -0.85 0.16 13.43
N HIS A 53 -0.74 -0.97 12.74
CA HIS A 53 -0.34 -2.24 13.35
C HIS A 53 1.12 -2.64 13.09
N GLN A 54 1.76 -2.10 12.05
CA GLN A 54 3.09 -2.50 11.58
C GLN A 54 4.02 -1.31 11.36
N ALA A 55 3.83 -0.22 12.12
CA ALA A 55 4.62 1.01 12.00
C ALA A 55 6.13 0.75 12.14
N ARG A 56 6.54 -0.12 13.07
CA ARG A 56 7.96 -0.39 13.33
C ARG A 56 8.62 -1.10 12.14
N GLU A 57 7.94 -2.09 11.57
CA GLU A 57 8.37 -2.83 10.39
C GLU A 57 8.40 -1.93 9.15
N LEU A 58 7.42 -1.03 9.03
CA LEU A 58 7.39 0.01 8.00
C LEU A 58 8.64 0.90 8.07
N ILE A 59 8.93 1.49 9.23
CA ILE A 59 10.12 2.36 9.41
C ILE A 59 11.40 1.57 9.12
N ARG A 60 11.51 0.34 9.62
CA ARG A 60 12.67 -0.53 9.34
C ARG A 60 12.85 -0.78 7.84
N GLY A 61 11.76 -1.06 7.13
CA GLY A 61 11.77 -1.27 5.68
C GLY A 61 12.22 -0.03 4.91
N ILE A 62 11.82 1.16 5.35
CA ILE A 62 12.24 2.44 4.75
C ILE A 62 13.74 2.63 4.96
N GLU A 63 14.27 2.46 6.17
CA GLU A 63 15.70 2.62 6.44
C GLU A 63 16.56 1.65 5.63
N LEU A 64 16.13 0.39 5.50
CA LEU A 64 16.78 -0.59 4.63
C LEU A 64 16.79 -0.14 3.16
N ALA A 65 15.66 0.38 2.68
CA ALA A 65 15.58 0.91 1.32
C ALA A 65 16.47 2.14 1.14
N MET A 66 16.54 3.04 2.13
CA MET A 66 17.44 4.20 2.12
C MET A 66 18.89 3.76 1.98
N ASP A 67 19.33 2.77 2.77
CA ASP A 67 20.69 2.25 2.70
C ASP A 67 20.99 1.62 1.34
N ALA A 68 20.01 0.94 0.73
CA ALA A 68 20.18 0.31 -0.58
C ALA A 68 20.33 1.32 -1.73
N VAL A 69 19.58 2.43 -1.70
CA VAL A 69 19.58 3.43 -2.78
C VAL A 69 20.51 4.62 -2.52
N GLY A 70 21.11 4.70 -1.32
CA GLY A 70 21.98 5.80 -0.91
C GLY A 70 21.25 7.05 -0.43
N ALA A 71 19.98 6.92 -0.03
CA ALA A 71 19.15 8.05 0.39
C ALA A 71 19.50 8.54 1.79
N LYS A 72 19.33 9.85 1.99
CA LYS A 72 19.55 10.53 3.28
C LYS A 72 18.27 11.02 3.93
N ASP A 73 17.18 11.15 3.15
CA ASP A 73 15.86 11.53 3.66
C ASP A 73 14.87 10.37 3.49
N GLY A 74 14.25 9.95 4.59
CA GLY A 74 13.21 8.93 4.61
C GLY A 74 11.91 9.55 5.10
N VAL A 75 10.81 9.34 4.37
CA VAL A 75 9.53 10.01 4.66
C VAL A 75 8.36 9.05 4.62
N VAL A 76 7.44 9.16 5.57
CA VAL A 76 6.11 8.52 5.47
C VAL A 76 5.06 9.61 5.24
N GLY A 77 4.39 9.58 4.11
CA GLY A 77 3.26 10.47 3.80
C GLY A 77 1.94 9.89 4.30
N VAL A 78 1.28 10.56 5.24
CA VAL A 78 0.02 10.10 5.84
C VAL A 78 -1.00 11.23 5.82
N LYS A 79 -2.25 10.94 5.43
CA LYS A 79 -3.34 11.92 5.55
C LYS A 79 -3.60 12.28 7.01
N ALA A 80 -3.65 13.58 7.31
CA ALA A 80 -3.81 14.07 8.68
C ALA A 80 -5.08 13.56 9.38
N LYS A 81 -6.14 13.21 8.63
CA LYS A 81 -7.37 12.64 9.21
C LYS A 81 -7.22 11.23 9.80
N LYS A 82 -6.21 10.46 9.38
CA LYS A 82 -5.97 9.08 9.83
C LYS A 82 -5.21 9.11 11.16
N LYS A 83 -5.87 9.61 12.22
CA LYS A 83 -5.24 9.93 13.52
C LYS A 83 -4.48 8.73 14.12
N ALA A 84 -5.08 7.54 14.12
CA ALA A 84 -4.43 6.35 14.67
C ALA A 84 -3.14 5.99 13.91
N ALA A 85 -3.18 5.97 12.57
CA ALA A 85 -1.99 5.78 11.74
C ALA A 85 -0.93 6.87 11.97
N VAL A 86 -1.35 8.14 12.08
CA VAL A 86 -0.46 9.27 12.37
C VAL A 86 0.27 9.07 13.70
N GLU A 87 -0.44 8.71 14.77
CA GLU A 87 0.17 8.49 16.08
C GLU A 87 1.11 7.28 16.07
N ALA A 88 0.71 6.16 15.46
CA ALA A 88 1.55 4.96 15.36
C ALA A 88 2.84 5.23 14.58
N VAL A 89 2.75 5.90 13.43
CA VAL A 89 3.91 6.26 12.61
C VAL A 89 4.78 7.29 13.31
N ARG A 90 4.19 8.32 13.94
CA ARG A 90 4.93 9.33 14.70
C ARG A 90 5.78 8.67 15.79
N ALA A 91 5.19 7.79 16.58
CA ALA A 91 5.89 7.06 17.63
C ALA A 91 7.00 6.15 17.05
N ALA A 92 6.75 5.49 15.92
CA ALA A 92 7.76 4.64 15.27
C ALA A 92 8.91 5.44 14.64
N CYS A 93 8.69 6.69 14.26
CA CYS A 93 9.73 7.57 13.72
C CYS A 93 10.72 8.05 14.79
N GLU A 94 10.35 8.05 16.07
CA GLU A 94 11.22 8.53 17.17
C GLU A 94 12.55 7.76 17.20
N GLY A 95 13.66 8.49 17.05
CA GLY A 95 15.01 7.91 17.04
C GLY A 95 15.42 7.23 15.73
N SER A 96 14.57 7.25 14.70
CA SER A 96 14.88 6.76 13.35
C SER A 96 15.40 7.86 12.43
N ARG A 97 15.85 7.49 11.22
CA ARG A 97 16.17 8.45 10.14
C ARG A 97 14.94 8.88 9.31
N VAL A 98 13.74 8.49 9.72
CA VAL A 98 12.50 8.67 8.97
C VAL A 98 11.63 9.72 9.64
N ARG A 99 11.05 10.61 8.84
CA ARG A 99 10.11 11.65 9.31
C ARG A 99 8.70 11.43 8.78
N LEU A 100 7.72 11.86 9.56
CA LEU A 100 6.32 11.89 9.16
C LEU A 100 6.02 13.17 8.36
N GLN A 101 5.38 13.03 7.20
CA GLN A 101 4.78 14.12 6.43
C GLN A 101 3.26 14.01 6.49
N LEU A 102 2.60 15.03 7.04
CA LEU A 102 1.14 15.12 6.98
C LEU A 102 0.70 15.60 5.59
N LEU A 103 -0.30 14.92 5.04
CA LEU A 103 -0.91 15.23 3.75
C LEU A 103 -2.32 15.79 3.95
N GLY A 104 -2.76 16.59 2.98
CA GLY A 104 -4.14 17.08 2.90
C GLY A 104 -5.14 15.96 2.61
N ASP A 105 -6.42 16.23 2.87
CA ASP A 105 -7.50 15.28 2.60
C ASP A 105 -8.23 15.57 1.29
N TYR A 106 -7.58 15.24 0.17
CA TYR A 106 -8.18 15.36 -1.16
C TYR A 106 -7.71 14.21 -2.07
N TYR A 107 -8.42 14.01 -3.17
CA TYR A 107 -8.03 13.09 -4.23
C TYR A 107 -7.49 13.92 -5.41
N PRO A 108 -6.30 13.61 -5.99
CA PRO A 108 -5.40 12.50 -5.66
C PRO A 108 -4.16 12.92 -4.85
N ALA A 109 -4.26 13.09 -3.52
CA ALA A 109 -3.08 13.38 -2.67
C ALA A 109 -2.03 12.24 -2.63
N GLY A 110 -2.38 11.06 -3.12
CA GLY A 110 -1.51 9.89 -3.21
C GLY A 110 -0.90 9.67 -4.60
N ASP A 111 -1.17 10.53 -5.57
CA ASP A 111 -0.49 10.49 -6.86
C ASP A 111 1.00 10.79 -6.67
N GLU A 112 1.87 10.10 -7.43
CA GLU A 112 3.31 10.22 -7.24
C GLU A 112 3.82 11.64 -7.58
N TYR A 113 3.18 12.39 -8.49
CA TYR A 113 3.56 13.78 -8.79
C TYR A 113 3.27 14.70 -7.60
N ASP A 114 2.05 14.64 -7.06
CA ASP A 114 1.63 15.45 -5.92
C ASP A 114 2.42 15.13 -4.66
N LEU A 115 2.62 13.84 -4.38
CA LEU A 115 3.33 13.38 -3.18
C LEU A 115 4.81 13.79 -3.23
N VAL A 116 5.49 13.59 -4.36
CA VAL A 116 6.90 13.97 -4.52
C VAL A 116 7.06 15.49 -4.38
N TYR A 117 6.18 16.27 -5.03
CA TYR A 117 6.22 17.72 -4.91
C TYR A 117 5.96 18.19 -3.47
N THR A 118 4.96 17.62 -2.80
CA THR A 118 4.63 17.96 -1.41
C THR A 118 5.79 17.68 -0.45
N VAL A 119 6.52 16.58 -0.67
CA VAL A 119 7.61 16.17 0.23
C VAL A 119 8.93 16.88 -0.08
N THR A 120 9.23 17.13 -1.36
CA THR A 120 10.58 17.54 -1.82
C THR A 120 10.63 18.90 -2.51
N GLY A 121 9.48 19.44 -2.93
CA GLY A 121 9.38 20.61 -3.81
C GLY A 121 9.78 20.36 -5.26
N ARG A 122 10.13 19.13 -5.64
CA ARG A 122 10.59 18.77 -7.00
C ARG A 122 9.41 18.39 -7.86
N LEU A 123 9.41 18.86 -9.10
CA LEU A 123 8.42 18.48 -10.12
C LEU A 123 8.98 17.33 -10.95
N ILE A 124 8.23 16.22 -11.00
CA ILE A 124 8.52 15.13 -11.94
C ILE A 124 8.27 15.66 -13.36
N PRO A 125 9.21 15.47 -14.31
CA PRO A 125 9.01 15.93 -15.68
C PRO A 125 7.81 15.24 -16.35
N PRO A 126 7.17 15.85 -17.36
CA PRO A 126 6.06 15.24 -18.08
C PRO A 126 6.42 13.83 -18.59
N ALA A 127 5.53 12.86 -18.34
CA ALA A 127 5.74 11.43 -18.64
C ALA A 127 6.95 10.78 -17.93
N GLY A 128 7.53 11.47 -16.95
CA GLY A 128 8.58 10.97 -16.08
C GLY A 128 8.04 10.17 -14.91
N ILE A 129 8.97 9.69 -14.09
CA ILE A 129 8.72 8.93 -12.87
C ILE A 129 9.58 9.48 -11.71
N PRO A 130 9.24 9.19 -10.44
CA PRO A 130 9.93 9.77 -9.28
C PRO A 130 11.46 9.67 -9.30
N ILE A 131 11.99 8.58 -9.85
CA ILE A 131 13.45 8.38 -9.90
C ILE A 131 14.17 9.39 -10.81
N ASN A 132 13.47 10.00 -11.78
CA ASN A 132 14.04 11.06 -12.62
C ASN A 132 14.37 12.34 -11.83
N VAL A 133 13.83 12.47 -10.62
CA VAL A 133 14.11 13.58 -9.69
C VAL A 133 14.76 13.11 -8.39
N GLY A 134 15.37 11.91 -8.38
CA GLY A 134 16.14 11.39 -7.25
C GLY A 134 15.29 10.83 -6.11
N VAL A 135 14.05 10.39 -6.39
CA VAL A 135 13.11 9.92 -5.37
C VAL A 135 12.65 8.48 -5.66
N VAL A 136 12.62 7.64 -4.63
CA VAL A 136 11.96 6.33 -4.68
C VAL A 136 10.67 6.41 -3.87
N VAL A 137 9.53 6.15 -4.52
CA VAL A 137 8.22 6.07 -3.87
C VAL A 137 7.74 4.62 -3.88
N CYS A 138 7.30 4.12 -2.73
CA CYS A 138 6.67 2.81 -2.60
C CYS A 138 5.48 2.89 -1.63
N ASN A 139 4.51 1.97 -1.76
CA ASN A 139 3.40 1.85 -0.83
C ASN A 139 3.88 1.33 0.54
N VAL A 140 3.19 1.70 1.64
CA VAL A 140 3.57 1.34 3.02
C VAL A 140 3.76 -0.17 3.24
N GLU A 141 2.85 -1.00 2.74
CA GLU A 141 2.95 -2.46 2.87
C GLU A 141 4.16 -3.03 2.11
N THR A 142 4.62 -2.32 1.07
CA THR A 142 5.82 -2.72 0.33
C THR A 142 7.05 -2.66 1.22
N PHE A 143 7.18 -1.64 2.08
CA PHE A 143 8.31 -1.51 3.00
C PHE A 143 8.27 -2.55 4.12
N VAL A 144 7.08 -2.85 4.65
CA VAL A 144 6.90 -3.96 5.60
C VAL A 144 7.40 -5.28 4.99
N ASN A 145 7.07 -5.53 3.73
CA ASN A 145 7.54 -6.70 3.00
C ASN A 145 9.06 -6.67 2.71
N VAL A 146 9.65 -5.48 2.51
CA VAL A 146 11.12 -5.34 2.40
C VAL A 146 11.82 -5.71 3.71
N ALA A 147 11.31 -5.26 4.86
CA ALA A 147 11.85 -5.64 6.16
C ALA A 147 11.77 -7.16 6.35
N ALA A 148 10.59 -7.75 6.10
CA ALA A 148 10.36 -9.19 6.18
C ALA A 148 11.31 -10.01 5.29
N ALA A 149 11.63 -9.52 4.09
CA ALA A 149 12.56 -10.19 3.18
C ALA A 149 13.98 -10.33 3.77
N THR A 150 14.44 -9.36 4.57
CA THR A 150 15.75 -9.45 5.24
C THR A 150 15.79 -10.51 6.35
N GLU A 151 14.62 -10.92 6.84
CA GLU A 151 14.44 -11.99 7.81
C GLU A 151 14.15 -13.34 7.14
N GLY A 152 14.25 -13.42 5.81
CA GLY A 152 13.99 -14.64 5.05
C GLY A 152 12.50 -14.99 4.91
N ARG A 153 11.59 -14.04 5.18
CA ARG A 153 10.14 -14.25 5.07
C ARG A 153 9.63 -13.80 3.70
N PRO A 154 9.20 -14.73 2.82
CA PRO A 154 8.66 -14.38 1.50
C PRO A 154 7.24 -13.80 1.60
N VAL A 155 6.82 -13.06 0.57
CA VAL A 155 5.46 -12.52 0.47
C VAL A 155 4.48 -13.63 0.11
N THR A 156 3.85 -14.18 1.15
CA THR A 156 2.83 -15.24 1.08
C THR A 156 1.44 -14.77 1.49
N HIS A 157 1.35 -13.60 2.12
CA HIS A 157 0.10 -13.01 2.60
C HIS A 157 -0.09 -11.61 2.02
N LYS A 158 -1.35 -11.18 1.99
CA LYS A 158 -1.75 -9.86 1.53
C LYS A 158 -2.76 -9.24 2.47
N THR A 159 -2.56 -7.96 2.79
CA THR A 159 -3.55 -7.17 3.53
C THR A 159 -4.52 -6.51 2.54
N VAL A 160 -5.82 -6.73 2.72
CA VAL A 160 -6.89 -6.21 1.85
C VAL A 160 -8.04 -5.65 2.68
N THR A 161 -8.71 -4.60 2.18
CA THR A 161 -9.98 -4.15 2.76
C THR A 161 -11.16 -4.84 2.07
N LEU A 162 -12.11 -5.31 2.88
CA LEU A 162 -13.41 -5.85 2.48
C LEU A 162 -14.47 -4.83 2.90
N ALA A 163 -15.18 -4.23 1.94
CA ALA A 163 -16.14 -3.16 2.22
C ALA A 163 -17.38 -3.23 1.30
N GLY A 164 -18.32 -2.31 1.50
CA GLY A 164 -19.56 -2.23 0.74
C GLY A 164 -20.66 -3.11 1.34
N ALA A 165 -21.39 -3.83 0.48
CA ALA A 165 -22.49 -4.72 0.85
C ALA A 165 -22.00 -6.05 1.46
N VAL A 166 -21.29 -5.95 2.58
CA VAL A 166 -20.82 -7.05 3.44
C VAL A 166 -21.31 -6.84 4.87
N ASN A 167 -21.60 -7.92 5.60
CA ASN A 167 -22.21 -7.83 6.94
C ASN A 167 -21.26 -7.25 7.99
N ARG A 168 -19.95 -7.48 7.87
CA ARG A 168 -18.92 -6.83 8.72
C ARG A 168 -17.75 -6.39 7.85
N PRO A 169 -17.73 -5.10 7.44
CA PRO A 169 -16.57 -4.53 6.77
C PRO A 169 -15.31 -4.68 7.65
N ALA A 170 -14.20 -5.07 7.03
CA ALA A 170 -12.96 -5.36 7.74
C ALA A 170 -11.74 -5.18 6.83
N THR A 171 -10.58 -4.90 7.44
CA THR A 171 -9.30 -5.13 6.78
C THR A 171 -8.73 -6.45 7.31
N VAL A 172 -8.36 -7.34 6.40
CA VAL A 172 -7.85 -8.68 6.74
C VAL A 172 -6.51 -8.93 6.08
N THR A 173 -5.67 -9.74 6.73
CA THR A 173 -4.46 -10.31 6.13
C THR A 173 -4.73 -11.78 5.81
N ALA A 174 -4.74 -12.12 4.53
CA ALA A 174 -5.05 -13.48 4.05
C ALA A 174 -3.89 -14.06 3.23
N PRO A 175 -3.75 -15.40 3.15
CA PRO A 175 -2.86 -16.03 2.19
C PRO A 175 -3.18 -15.59 0.76
N ILE A 176 -2.14 -15.39 -0.05
CA ILE A 176 -2.32 -15.13 -1.48
C ILE A 176 -2.93 -16.37 -2.13
N GLY A 177 -3.97 -16.16 -2.93
CA GLY A 177 -4.76 -17.23 -3.55
C GLY A 177 -6.09 -17.52 -2.84
N THR A 178 -6.28 -17.06 -1.59
CA THR A 178 -7.60 -17.06 -0.95
C THR A 178 -8.58 -16.25 -1.79
N SER A 179 -9.76 -16.79 -2.06
CA SER A 179 -10.79 -16.07 -2.81
C SER A 179 -11.36 -14.91 -2.00
N PHE A 180 -11.83 -13.86 -2.68
CA PHE A 180 -12.56 -12.80 -1.99
C PHE A 180 -13.85 -13.32 -1.34
N ARG A 181 -14.52 -14.32 -1.94
CA ARG A 181 -15.67 -14.99 -1.33
C ARG A 181 -15.33 -15.55 0.04
N GLU A 182 -14.31 -16.40 0.15
CA GLU A 182 -13.91 -17.02 1.42
C GLU A 182 -13.57 -15.97 2.47
N ALA A 183 -12.83 -14.90 2.08
CA ALA A 183 -12.48 -13.82 2.99
C ALA A 183 -13.71 -13.05 3.51
N ILE A 184 -14.71 -12.83 2.65
CA ILE A 184 -15.97 -12.16 3.02
C ILE A 184 -16.83 -13.08 3.90
N GLU A 185 -16.95 -14.35 3.56
CA GLU A 185 -17.67 -15.33 4.38
C GLU A 185 -17.05 -15.46 5.78
N ALA A 186 -15.73 -15.47 5.88
CA ALA A 186 -15.00 -15.49 7.16
C ALA A 186 -15.26 -14.23 8.02
N THR A 187 -15.68 -13.12 7.39
CA THR A 187 -16.02 -11.87 8.08
C THR A 187 -17.54 -11.68 8.27
N GLY A 188 -18.36 -12.68 7.95
CA GLY A 188 -19.81 -12.67 8.19
C GLY A 188 -20.67 -12.61 6.93
N GLY A 189 -20.07 -12.72 5.74
CA GLY A 189 -20.77 -12.89 4.47
C GLY A 189 -21.31 -11.59 3.86
N PHE A 190 -22.02 -11.76 2.74
CA PHE A 190 -22.61 -10.67 1.97
C PHE A 190 -23.86 -10.09 2.65
N ALA A 191 -24.06 -8.78 2.48
CA ALA A 191 -25.28 -8.06 2.85
C ALA A 191 -26.24 -7.88 1.65
N THR A 192 -25.93 -8.49 0.50
CA THR A 192 -26.74 -8.49 -0.72
C THR A 192 -26.84 -9.92 -1.28
N ALA A 193 -27.96 -10.25 -1.91
CA ALA A 193 -28.17 -11.54 -2.56
C ALA A 193 -27.50 -11.65 -3.95
N ASP A 194 -27.21 -10.51 -4.59
CA ASP A 194 -26.60 -10.43 -5.91
C ASP A 194 -25.39 -9.48 -5.88
N PRO A 195 -24.23 -9.96 -5.36
CA PRO A 195 -23.03 -9.16 -5.22
C PRO A 195 -22.26 -9.04 -6.54
N VAL A 196 -21.70 -7.85 -6.77
CA VAL A 196 -20.72 -7.55 -7.81
C VAL A 196 -19.49 -6.93 -7.13
N TYR A 197 -18.29 -7.33 -7.56
CA TYR A 197 -17.05 -6.88 -6.96
C TYR A 197 -16.45 -5.70 -7.70
N MET A 198 -16.02 -4.69 -6.95
CA MET A 198 -15.08 -3.66 -7.37
C MET A 198 -13.72 -3.97 -6.74
N ILE A 199 -12.88 -4.74 -7.43
CA ILE A 199 -11.57 -5.15 -6.95
C ILE A 199 -10.57 -4.02 -7.20
N GLY A 200 -9.83 -3.61 -6.18
CA GLY A 200 -8.80 -2.56 -6.28
C GLY A 200 -9.25 -1.18 -5.81
N GLY A 201 -10.56 -0.96 -5.61
CA GLY A 201 -11.16 0.32 -5.20
C GLY A 201 -12.31 0.75 -6.11
N LEU A 202 -12.88 1.92 -5.84
CA LEU A 202 -14.03 2.46 -6.60
C LEU A 202 -13.61 3.36 -7.77
N MET A 203 -12.42 3.96 -7.72
CA MET A 203 -11.94 4.89 -8.75
C MET A 203 -11.08 4.17 -9.78
N MET A 204 -10.10 3.39 -9.33
CA MET A 204 -9.13 2.69 -10.20
C MET A 204 -9.33 1.16 -10.26
N GLY A 205 -10.35 0.65 -9.58
CA GLY A 205 -10.63 -0.78 -9.53
C GLY A 205 -11.27 -1.34 -10.79
N GLN A 206 -11.43 -2.66 -10.81
CA GLN A 206 -12.08 -3.41 -11.89
C GLN A 206 -13.36 -4.07 -11.38
N VAL A 207 -14.40 -3.99 -12.21
CA VAL A 207 -15.64 -4.74 -12.01
C VAL A 207 -15.35 -6.21 -12.26
N SER A 208 -15.76 -7.07 -11.34
CA SER A 208 -15.72 -8.52 -11.49
C SER A 208 -17.03 -9.15 -11.01
N GLU A 209 -17.56 -10.07 -11.81
CA GLU A 209 -18.65 -10.96 -11.41
C GLU A 209 -18.14 -12.31 -10.90
N ASP A 210 -16.85 -12.58 -11.08
CA ASP A 210 -16.19 -13.75 -10.51
C ASP A 210 -15.96 -13.49 -9.01
N LEU A 211 -16.84 -14.08 -8.20
CA LEU A 211 -16.76 -13.99 -6.74
C LEU A 211 -15.61 -14.82 -6.16
N ASP A 212 -15.10 -15.78 -6.94
CA ASP A 212 -14.00 -16.67 -6.59
C ASP A 212 -12.65 -16.11 -7.07
N ALA A 213 -12.65 -14.88 -7.60
CA ALA A 213 -11.44 -14.15 -7.94
C ALA A 213 -10.45 -14.14 -6.75
N PRO A 214 -9.18 -14.50 -6.97
CA PRO A 214 -8.23 -14.68 -5.88
C PRO A 214 -7.66 -13.34 -5.40
N ILE A 215 -7.37 -13.26 -4.10
CA ILE A 215 -6.52 -12.22 -3.53
C ILE A 215 -5.09 -12.43 -4.04
N THR A 216 -4.59 -11.47 -4.82
CA THR A 216 -3.23 -11.48 -5.37
C THR A 216 -2.31 -10.55 -4.58
N LYS A 217 -1.00 -10.56 -4.89
CA LYS A 217 -0.03 -9.62 -4.29
C LYS A 217 -0.35 -8.14 -4.53
N THR A 218 -1.10 -7.86 -5.59
CA THR A 218 -1.45 -6.51 -6.01
C THR A 218 -2.82 -6.07 -5.52
N ALA A 219 -3.67 -6.99 -5.06
CA ALA A 219 -5.01 -6.68 -4.58
C ALA A 219 -4.97 -5.70 -3.39
N THR A 220 -5.63 -4.55 -3.48
CA THR A 220 -5.72 -3.59 -2.36
C THR A 220 -6.99 -3.80 -1.52
N GLY A 221 -8.03 -4.34 -2.12
CA GLY A 221 -9.31 -4.59 -1.47
C GLY A 221 -10.40 -4.92 -2.47
N VAL A 222 -11.59 -5.17 -1.94
CA VAL A 222 -12.83 -5.32 -2.71
C VAL A 222 -13.92 -4.48 -2.06
N VAL A 223 -14.65 -3.73 -2.89
CA VAL A 223 -15.91 -3.11 -2.51
C VAL A 223 -17.03 -3.91 -3.17
N VAL A 224 -17.87 -4.54 -2.36
CA VAL A 224 -19.04 -5.27 -2.84
C VAL A 224 -20.19 -4.31 -3.06
N LEU A 225 -20.82 -4.36 -4.23
CA LEU A 225 -22.02 -3.59 -4.54
C LEU A 225 -23.14 -4.55 -4.94
N PRO A 226 -24.42 -4.23 -4.66
CA PRO A 226 -25.52 -4.97 -5.26
C PRO A 226 -25.52 -4.71 -6.78
N ARG A 227 -25.91 -5.70 -7.58
CA ARG A 227 -25.99 -5.56 -9.05
C ARG A 227 -26.87 -4.41 -9.52
N SER A 228 -27.88 -4.03 -8.74
CA SER A 228 -28.76 -2.88 -9.02
C SER A 228 -28.13 -1.52 -8.73
N HIS A 229 -26.91 -1.47 -8.17
CA HIS A 229 -26.23 -0.22 -7.86
C HIS A 229 -25.82 0.50 -9.13
N ARG A 230 -26.16 1.79 -9.26
CA ARG A 230 -25.92 2.66 -10.44
C ARG A 230 -24.48 2.76 -11.01
N VAL A 231 -23.50 2.17 -10.33
CA VAL A 231 -22.07 2.19 -10.73
C VAL A 231 -21.69 0.86 -11.40
N ILE A 232 -22.49 -0.18 -11.20
CA ILE A 232 -22.48 -1.44 -11.93
C ILE A 232 -23.33 -1.25 -13.19
#